data_AF-D2RR98-F1
#
_entry.id   AF-D2RR98-F1
#
_cell.length_a   1.000
_cell.length_b   1.000
_cell.length_c   1.000
_cell.angle_alpha   90.00
_cell.angle_beta   90.00
_cell.angle_gamma   90.00
#
_symmetry.space_group_name_H-M   'P 1'
#
loop_
_entity.id
_entity.type
_entity.pdbx_description
1 polymer ?
#
loop_
_entity_poly.entity_id
_entity_poly.type
_entity_poly.pdbx_seq_one_letter_code
_entity_poly.pdbx_strand_id
1 'polypeptide(L)' 'MPYQFECSADHCQFIIRSSSSDEVERLVRAHVRMTHNGRIAKADIERETERVELA' A
#
# COMPACT_ATOMS: atom_id res chain seq x y z
N MET A 1 -13.65 1.35 -8.67
CA MET A 1 -12.85 0.14 -8.37
C MET A 1 -11.90 0.49 -7.23
N PRO A 2 -12.00 -0.18 -6.08
CA PRO A 2 -11.04 0.00 -5.00
C PRO A 2 -9.62 -0.44 -5.39
N TYR A 3 -8.64 0.25 -4.83
CA TYR A 3 -7.23 -0.08 -4.81
C TYR A 3 -6.91 -0.88 -3.54
N GLN A 4 -6.10 -1.91 -3.66
CA GLN A 4 -5.58 -2.70 -2.54
C GLN A 4 -4.05 -2.68 -2.55
N PHE A 5 -3.42 -2.53 -1.39
CA PHE A 5 -2.00 -2.80 -1.21
C PHE A 5 -1.80 -3.78 -0.04
N GLU A 6 -0.89 -4.72 -0.21
CA GLU A 6 -0.46 -5.67 0.81
C GLU A 6 1.04 -5.52 1.02
N CYS A 7 1.46 -5.36 2.29
CA CYS A 7 2.87 -5.19 2.61
C CYS A 7 3.60 -6.52 2.50
N SER A 8 4.63 -6.58 1.64
CA SER A 8 5.48 -7.75 1.41
C SER A 8 6.65 -7.88 2.39
N ALA A 9 6.74 -7.02 3.42
CA ALA A 9 7.81 -7.04 4.39
C ALA A 9 7.70 -8.23 5.37
N ASP A 10 8.85 -8.78 5.77
CA ASP A 10 8.91 -9.90 6.72
C ASP A 10 8.14 -9.59 8.01
N HIS A 11 7.25 -10.52 8.39
CA HIS A 11 6.41 -10.43 9.60
C HIS A 11 5.44 -9.22 9.64
N CYS A 12 5.10 -8.64 8.48
CA CYS A 12 4.08 -7.60 8.36
C CYS A 12 2.81 -8.13 7.70
N GLN A 13 1.65 -7.96 8.35
CA GLN A 13 0.34 -8.34 7.80
C GLN A 13 -0.51 -7.11 7.44
N PHE A 14 0.14 -6.00 7.11
CA PHE A 14 -0.54 -4.76 6.81
C PHE A 14 -1.20 -4.83 5.42
N ILE A 15 -2.51 -4.67 5.39
CA ILE A 15 -3.32 -4.61 4.17
C ILE A 15 -4.16 -3.34 4.21
N ILE A 16 -4.21 -2.63 3.09
CA ILE A 16 -5.08 -1.47 2.92
C ILE A 16 -5.95 -1.62 1.66
N ARG A 17 -7.21 -1.20 1.78
CA ARG A 17 -8.14 -1.04 0.66
C ARG A 17 -8.74 0.37 0.68
N SER A 18 -8.70 1.09 -0.43
CA SER A 18 -9.33 2.41 -0.57
C SER A 18 -9.86 2.62 -1.99
N SER A 19 -10.87 3.45 -2.18
CA SER A 19 -11.31 3.89 -3.51
C SER A 19 -10.36 4.90 -4.18
N SER A 20 -9.33 5.38 -3.47
CA SER A 20 -8.36 6.39 -3.92
C SER A 20 -6.92 5.86 -3.90
N SER A 21 -6.25 5.91 -5.04
CA SER A 21 -4.82 5.56 -5.15
C SER A 21 -3.92 6.49 -4.34
N ASP A 22 -4.27 7.77 -4.25
CA ASP A 22 -3.50 8.77 -3.50
C ASP A 22 -3.62 8.56 -1.99
N GLU A 23 -4.73 7.97 -1.54
CA GLU A 23 -4.92 7.58 -0.14
C GLU A 23 -4.10 6.31 0.17
N VAL A 24 -4.12 5.32 -0.71
CA VAL A 24 -3.23 4.14 -0.61
C VAL A 24 -1.77 4.59 -0.52
N GLU A 25 -1.32 5.45 -1.43
CA GLU A 25 0.07 5.94 -1.44
C GLU A 25 0.46 6.57 -0.10
N ARG A 26 -0.37 7.47 0.43
CA ARG A 26 -0.10 8.17 1.70
C ARG A 26 -0.01 7.21 2.88
N LEU A 27 -0.93 6.26 2.96
CA LEU A 27 -1.00 5.32 4.08
C LEU A 27 0.12 4.27 4.02
N VAL A 28 0.49 3.79 2.83
CA VAL A 28 1.64 2.90 2.64
C VAL A 28 2.95 3.59 3.04
N ARG A 29 3.15 4.85 2.62
CA ARG A 29 4.34 5.63 3.02
C ARG A 29 4.43 5.82 4.52
N ALA A 30 3.30 6.17 5.16
CA ALA A 30 3.25 6.33 6.61
C ALA A 30 3.57 5.02 7.33
N HIS A 31 2.98 3.92 6.88
CA HIS A 31 3.22 2.58 7.41
C HIS A 31 4.71 2.18 7.30
N VAL A 32 5.31 2.26 6.11
CA VAL A 32 6.73 1.92 5.91
C VAL A 32 7.65 2.77 6.78
N ARG A 33 7.35 4.06 6.93
CA ARG A 33 8.14 4.95 7.78
C ARG A 33 8.02 4.61 9.27
N MET A 34 6.82 4.31 9.75
CA MET A 34 6.57 4.13 11.19
C MET A 34 6.84 2.69 11.67
N THR A 35 6.55 1.70 10.84
CA THR A 35 6.65 0.27 11.20
C THR A 35 7.97 -0.34 10.77
N HIS A 36 8.50 0.07 9.62
CA HIS A 36 9.74 -0.49 9.06
C HIS A 36 10.94 0.46 9.12
N ASN A 37 10.75 1.68 9.65
CA ASN A 37 11.74 2.76 9.62
C ASN A 37 12.37 2.96 8.22
N GLY A 38 11.59 2.65 7.19
CA GLY A 38 12.06 2.54 5.81
C GLY A 38 11.57 3.69 4.94
N ARG A 39 11.87 3.57 3.65
CA ARG A 39 11.32 4.40 2.58
C ARG A 39 10.94 3.50 1.42
N ILE A 40 9.86 3.85 0.74
CA ILE A 40 9.36 3.14 -0.44
C ILE A 40 9.16 4.15 -1.58
N ALA A 41 9.58 3.79 -2.79
CA ALA A 41 9.42 4.66 -3.95
C ALA A 41 7.97 4.61 -4.44
N LYS A 42 7.51 5.70 -5.10
CA LYS A 42 6.15 5.74 -5.64
C LYS A 42 5.89 4.58 -6.62
N ALA A 43 6.85 4.33 -7.50
CA ALA A 43 6.77 3.28 -8.51
C ALA A 43 6.64 1.87 -7.90
N ASP A 44 7.24 1.62 -6.73
CA ASP A 44 7.10 0.35 -6.04
C ASP A 44 5.69 0.20 -5.45
N ILE A 45 5.16 1.26 -4.83
CA ILE A 45 3.77 1.28 -4.33
C ILE A 45 2.79 1.02 -5.47
N GLU A 46 2.94 1.72 -6.60
CA GLU A 46 2.06 1.56 -7.76
C GLU A 46 2.12 0.15 -8.35
N ARG A 47 3.30 -0.48 -8.34
CA ARG A 47 3.48 -1.86 -8.81
C ARG A 47 2.82 -2.89 -7.89
N GLU A 48 2.88 -2.67 -6.58
CA GLU A 48 2.30 -3.57 -5.56
C GLU A 48 0.83 -3.25 -5.23
N THR A 49 0.29 -2.14 -5.75
CA THR A 49 -1.11 -1.77 -5.56
C THR A 49 -1.97 -2.39 -6.65
N GLU A 50 -2.85 -3.30 -6.26
CA GLU A 50 -3.81 -3.95 -7.15
C GLU A 50 -5.09 -3.12 -7.30
N ARG A 51 -5.62 -3.04 -8.52
CA ARG A 51 -6.99 -2.55 -8.77
C ARG A 51 -7.95 -3.72 -8.64
N VAL A 52 -8.82 -3.67 -7.64
CA VAL A 52 -9.81 -4.70 -7.36
C VAL A 52 -11.15 -4.28 -7.94
N GLU A 53 -11.74 -5.14 -8.79
CA GLU A 53 -13.13 -4.99 -9.22
C GLU A 53 -14.04 -5.52 -8.10
N LEU A 54 -15.02 -4.72 -7.68
CA LEU A 54 -16.09 -5.21 -6.81
C LEU A 54 -17.07 -5.98 -7.69
N ALA A 55 -17.08 -7.32 -7.55
CA ALA A 55 -18.03 -8.21 -8.21
C ALA A 55 -19.47 -8.00 -7.71
#